data_AF-A0A356BWH0-F1
#
_entry.id   AF-A0A356BWH0-F1
#
_cell.length_a   1.000
_cell.length_b   1.000
_cell.length_c   1.000
_cell.angle_alpha   90.00
_cell.angle_beta   90.00
_cell.angle_gamma   90.00
#
_symmetry.space_group_name_H-M   'P 1'
#
loop_
_entity.id
_entity.type
_entity.pdbx_description
1 polymer ?
#
loop_
_entity_poly.entity_id
_entity_poly.type
_entity_poly.pdbx_seq_one_letter_code
_entity_poly.pdbx_strand_id
1 'polypeptide(L)'
;MIKVQVSLYPVGQEKIANLQGLSTQFLDEHALDYDLQLGNTSLNTTIAGESDEVWTALRHLFQKNLSEGHDVVMVTTMTYWETVSE
;
A
#
# COMPACT_ATOMS: atom_id res chain seq x y z
N MET A 1 7.12 -10.91 10.73
CA MET A 1 6.98 -9.72 9.86
C MET A 1 6.37 -10.09 8.52
N ILE A 2 5.77 -9.12 7.83
CA ILE A 2 5.21 -9.30 6.48
C ILE A 2 5.82 -8.25 5.56
N LYS A 3 6.04 -8.63 4.30
CA LYS A 3 6.20 -7.69 3.18
C LYS A 3 5.13 -7.90 2.15
N VAL A 4 4.65 -6.80 1.62
CA VAL A 4 3.59 -6.77 0.63
C VAL A 4 4.04 -5.94 -0.55
N GLN A 5 3.80 -6.47 -1.73
CA GLN A 5 3.80 -5.73 -2.97
C GLN A 5 2.34 -5.44 -3.31
N VAL A 6 2.00 -4.16 -3.42
CA VAL A 6 0.66 -3.66 -3.68
C VAL A 6 0.65 -2.99 -5.03
N SER A 7 -0.39 -3.26 -5.82
CA SER A 7 -0.69 -2.52 -7.04
C SER A 7 -2.12 -2.00 -6.97
N LEU A 8 -2.29 -0.69 -7.04
CA LEU A 8 -3.57 -0.02 -7.16
C LEU A 8 -3.83 0.38 -8.62
N TYR A 9 -4.97 -0.05 -9.15
CA TYR A 9 -5.43 0.26 -10.49
C TYR A 9 -6.69 1.11 -10.40
N PRO A 10 -6.73 2.29 -11.03
CA PRO A 10 -7.96 3.06 -11.13
C PRO A 10 -8.95 2.34 -12.05
N VAL A 11 -10.23 2.39 -11.70
CA VAL A 11 -11.33 1.86 -12.51
C VAL A 11 -11.93 3.03 -13.30
N GLY A 12 -11.75 3.03 -14.62
CA GLY A 12 -12.32 4.06 -15.51
C GLY A 12 -11.26 4.95 -16.15
N GLN A 13 -11.60 6.21 -16.39
CA GLN A 13 -10.72 7.19 -17.06
C GLN A 13 -9.82 7.97 -16.11
N GLU A 14 -9.84 7.66 -14.81
CA GLU A 14 -9.00 8.33 -13.84
C GLU A 14 -7.52 8.07 -14.14
N LYS A 15 -6.73 9.14 -14.05
CA LYS A 15 -5.28 9.05 -14.21
C LYS A 15 -4.70 8.52 -12.90
N ILE A 16 -3.76 7.59 -13.01
CA ILE A 16 -3.05 7.00 -11.86
C ILE A 16 -2.36 8.09 -11.03
N ALA A 17 -1.96 9.21 -11.65
CA ALA A 17 -1.39 10.36 -10.95
C ALA A 17 -2.31 10.98 -9.89
N ASN A 18 -3.61 10.66 -9.91
CA ASN A 18 -4.56 11.12 -8.90
C ASN A 18 -4.67 10.16 -7.71
N LEU A 19 -4.23 8.91 -7.86
CA LEU A 19 -4.25 7.93 -6.77
C LEU A 19 -3.26 8.33 -5.67
N GLN A 20 -3.68 8.10 -4.43
CA GLN A 20 -2.88 8.45 -3.26
C GLN A 20 -2.16 7.24 -2.70
N GLY A 21 -0.91 7.46 -2.31
CA GLY A 21 -0.16 6.57 -1.44
C GLY A 21 -0.42 6.84 0.05
N LEU A 22 0.33 6.14 0.90
CA LEU A 22 0.41 6.44 2.33
C LEU A 22 1.17 7.75 2.57
N SER A 23 0.76 8.51 3.56
CA SER A 23 1.46 9.74 3.95
C SER A 23 2.71 9.41 4.77
N THR A 24 3.73 10.27 4.71
CA THR A 24 4.93 10.13 5.54
C THR A 24 4.59 10.03 7.03
N GLN A 25 3.62 10.84 7.51
CA GLN A 25 3.16 10.77 8.89
C GLN A 25 2.63 9.37 9.26
N PHE A 26 1.79 8.76 8.41
CA PHE A 26 1.27 7.42 8.66
C PHE A 26 2.41 6.39 8.69
N LEU A 27 3.39 6.51 7.80
CA LEU A 27 4.53 5.59 7.76
C LEU A 27 5.39 5.68 9.03
N ASP A 28 5.65 6.90 9.51
CA ASP A 28 6.42 7.15 10.73
C ASP A 28 5.69 6.63 11.98
N GLU A 29 4.37 6.84 12.07
CA GLU A 29 3.54 6.38 13.19
C GLU A 29 3.47 4.85 13.29
N HIS A 30 3.54 4.16 12.14
CA HIS A 30 3.40 2.71 12.05
C HIS A 30 4.74 1.97 11.83
N ALA A 31 5.88 2.70 11.82
CA ALA A 31 7.23 2.17 11.61
C ALA A 31 7.37 1.24 10.39
N LEU A 32 6.74 1.63 9.26
CA LEU A 32 6.71 0.83 8.04
C LEU A 32 7.83 1.20 7.07
N ASP A 33 8.49 0.19 6.50
CA ASP A 33 9.33 0.37 5.31
C ASP A 33 8.43 0.49 4.07
N TYR A 34 8.66 1.52 3.26
CA TYR A 34 7.73 1.93 2.21
C TYR A 34 8.47 2.46 0.97
N ASP A 35 8.21 1.83 -0.18
CA ASP A 35 8.73 2.25 -1.47
C ASP A 35 7.58 2.40 -2.47
N LEU A 36 7.36 3.63 -2.97
CA LEU A 36 6.28 3.98 -3.89
C LEU A 36 6.83 4.18 -5.30
N GLN A 37 6.23 3.48 -6.26
CA GLN A 37 6.60 3.54 -7.65
C GLN A 37 5.35 3.77 -8.51
N LEU A 38 5.30 4.92 -9.19
CA LEU A 38 4.25 5.22 -10.14
C LEU A 38 4.52 4.49 -11.45
N GLY A 39 3.70 3.49 -11.78
CA GLY A 39 3.73 2.79 -13.05
C GLY A 39 2.87 3.46 -14.12
N ASN A 40 2.90 2.90 -15.33
CA ASN A 40 2.08 3.41 -16.45
C ASN A 40 0.58 3.12 -16.30
N THR A 41 0.20 2.07 -15.55
CA THR A 41 -1.18 1.62 -15.37
C THR A 41 -1.61 1.47 -13.91
N SER A 42 -0.67 1.57 -12.97
CA SER A 42 -0.91 1.35 -11.54
C SER A 42 0.01 2.18 -10.66
N LEU A 43 -0.45 2.44 -9.44
CA LEU A 43 0.40 2.88 -8.35
C LEU A 43 0.90 1.64 -7.62
N ASN A 44 2.21 1.39 -7.70
CA ASN A 44 2.83 0.21 -7.11
C ASN A 44 3.57 0.61 -5.83
N THR A 45 3.45 -0.21 -4.80
CA THR A 45 4.04 0.06 -3.51
C THR A 45 4.59 -1.21 -2.89
N THR A 46 5.77 -1.13 -2.30
CA THR A 46 6.25 -2.15 -1.36
C THR A 46 6.07 -1.66 0.06
N ILE A 47 5.45 -2.47 0.93
CA ILE A 47 5.25 -2.18 2.36
C ILE A 47 5.84 -3.34 3.16
N ALA A 48 6.69 -3.08 4.15
CA ALA A 48 7.18 -4.12 5.06
C ALA A 48 7.16 -3.66 6.52
N GLY A 49 6.88 -4.59 7.43
CA GLY A 49 6.83 -4.30 8.86
C GLY A 49 6.17 -5.41 9.67
N GLU A 50 5.69 -5.05 10.86
CA GLU A 50 4.88 -5.94 11.68
C GLU A 50 3.54 -6.26 11.02
N SER A 51 3.05 -7.49 11.23
CA SER A 51 1.89 -8.01 10.51
C SER A 51 0.67 -7.09 10.60
N ASP A 52 0.31 -6.69 11.83
CA ASP A 52 -0.89 -5.88 12.07
C ASP A 52 -0.76 -4.47 11.50
N GLU A 53 0.44 -3.92 11.50
CA GLU A 53 0.72 -2.60 10.92
C GLU A 53 0.61 -2.64 9.40
N VAL A 54 1.15 -3.69 8.77
CA VAL A 54 1.02 -3.90 7.33
C VAL A 54 -0.44 -4.06 6.91
N TRP A 55 -1.25 -4.83 7.66
CA TRP A 55 -2.68 -4.95 7.37
C TRP A 55 -3.44 -3.63 7.56
N THR A 56 -3.10 -2.86 8.60
CA THR A 56 -3.66 -1.53 8.84
C THR A 56 -3.33 -0.59 7.70
N ALA A 57 -2.09 -0.62 7.21
CA ALA A 57 -1.62 0.16 6.07
C ALA A 57 -2.39 -0.18 4.77
N LEU A 58 -2.57 -1.47 4.46
CA LEU A 58 -3.33 -1.90 3.29
C LEU A 58 -4.78 -1.42 3.33
N ARG A 59 -5.42 -1.55 4.49
CA ARG A 59 -6.80 -1.08 4.68
C ARG A 59 -6.89 0.44 4.51
N HIS A 60 -5.97 1.18 5.15
CA HIS A 60 -5.94 2.63 5.08
C HIS A 60 -5.72 3.11 3.64
N LEU A 61 -4.75 2.52 2.94
CA LEU A 61 -4.44 2.83 1.54
C LEU A 61 -5.67 2.66 0.63
N PHE A 62 -6.38 1.55 0.77
CA PHE A 62 -7.58 1.28 -0.01
C PHE A 62 -8.72 2.25 0.32
N GLN A 63 -9.02 2.44 1.61
CA GLN A 63 -10.11 3.29 2.07
C GLN A 63 -9.89 4.77 1.74
N LYS A 64 -8.64 5.25 1.81
CA LYS A 64 -8.30 6.62 1.46
C LYS A 64 -8.64 6.94 0.00
N ASN A 65 -8.21 6.08 -0.92
CA ASN A 65 -8.52 6.27 -2.35
C ASN A 65 -10.03 6.25 -2.62
N LEU A 66 -10.78 5.33 -1.98
CA LEU A 66 -12.24 5.32 -2.08
C LEU A 66 -12.88 6.62 -1.53
N SER A 67 -12.37 7.14 -0.42
CA SER A 67 -12.90 8.36 0.21
C SER A 67 -12.68 9.63 -0.63
N GLU A 68 -11.68 9.62 -1.50
CA GLU A 68 -11.38 10.69 -2.44
C GLU A 68 -12.16 10.57 -3.76
N GLY A 69 -13.03 9.56 -3.87
CA GLY A 69 -13.90 9.33 -5.03
C GLY A 69 -13.28 8.44 -6.11
N HIS A 70 -12.14 7.82 -5.84
CA HIS A 70 -11.47 6.92 -6.78
C HIS A 70 -12.02 5.51 -6.64
N ASP A 71 -12.61 4.97 -7.71
CA ASP A 71 -12.89 3.55 -7.81
C ASP A 71 -11.58 2.82 -8.12
N VAL A 72 -11.16 1.90 -7.25
CA VAL A 72 -9.85 1.23 -7.37
C VAL A 72 -9.94 -0.28 -7.21
N VAL A 73 -9.10 -1.00 -7.96
CA VAL A 73 -8.77 -2.40 -7.71
C VAL A 73 -7.42 -2.45 -7.02
N MET A 74 -7.35 -3.12 -5.87
CA MET A 74 -6.10 -3.36 -5.15
C MET A 74 -5.71 -4.83 -5.25
N VAL A 75 -4.53 -5.09 -5.80
CA VAL A 75 -3.92 -6.42 -5.84
C VAL A 75 -2.74 -6.43 -4.88
N THR A 76 -2.70 -7.42 -3.98
CA THR A 76 -1.62 -7.57 -3.01
C THR A 76 -0.98 -8.95 -3.15
N THR A 77 0.36 -8.97 -3.19
CA THR A 77 1.15 -10.19 -3.06
C THR A 77 1.93 -10.10 -1.77
N MET A 78 1.83 -11.12 -0.92
CA MET A 78 2.33 -11.07 0.45
C MET A 78 3.35 -12.17 0.69
N THR A 79 4.43 -11.83 1.38
CA THR A 79 5.41 -12.79 1.91
C THR A 79 5.47 -12.64 3.41
N TYR A 80 5.36 -13.76 4.12
CA TYR A 80 5.57 -13.82 5.56
C TYR A 80 6.96 -14.39 5.84
N TRP A 81 7.64 -13.82 6.84
CA TRP A 81 8.82 -14.44 7.42
C TRP A 81 8.81 -14.28 8.95
N GLU A 82 9.17 -15.37 9.63
CA GLU A 82 9.52 -15.33 11.05
C GLU A 82 10.90 -14.70 11.19
N THR A 83 11.01 -13.73 12.10
CA THR A 83 12.30 -13.32 12.62
C THR A 83 12.81 -14.48 13.47
N VAL A 84 13.72 -15.29 12.92
CA VAL A 84 14.41 -16.31 13.70
C VAL A 84 15.18 -15.57 14.79
N SER A 85 14.75 -15.76 16.03
CA SER A 85 15.48 -15.28 17.20
C SER A 85 16.67 -16.23 17.38
N GLU A 86 17.89 -15.74 17.16
CA GLU A 86 19.11 -16.46 17.57
C GLU A 86 19.27 -16.45 19.10
#